data_AF-A0A6L6B9Q8-F1
#
_entry.id   AF-A0A6L6B9Q8-F1
#
_cell.length_a   1.000
_cell.length_b   1.000
_cell.length_c   1.000
_cell.angle_alpha   90.00
_cell.angle_beta   90.00
_cell.angle_gamma   90.00
#
_symmetry.space_group_name_H-M   'P 1'
#
loop_
_entity.id
_entity.type
_entity.pdbx_description
1 polymer ?
#
loop_
_entity_poly.entity_id
_entity_poly.type
_entity_poly.pdbx_seq_one_letter_code
_entity_poly.pdbx_strand_id
1 'polypeptide(L)'
;MSFSRRIFFTISLFLTFWVVTLTFSAIQPLLPTATVLDIEADEPFIPTPDRTFLPITDAVTAENMWTYECEFKVQRPTTMTSACADFGEQVHSIKWTVWEKGKALGTGVYSKNDCDPDCADGTIYETPVKVELRDLTRDGNKYFLNTFTFASKIGEDLPEGRAPNGSWDISEFYRMVPEMHEDNP
;
A
#
# COMPACT_ATOMS: atom_id res chain seq x y z
N MET A 1 44.53 33.09 -37.24
CA MET A 1 44.25 33.28 -35.79
C MET A 1 44.63 32.01 -35.06
N SER A 2 45.63 32.12 -34.17
CA SER A 2 46.52 31.06 -33.68
C SER A 2 45.85 29.98 -32.82
N PHE A 3 46.19 28.72 -33.09
CA PHE A 3 45.83 27.49 -32.34
C PHE A 3 46.11 27.60 -30.83
N SER A 4 47.08 28.44 -30.46
CA SER A 4 47.41 28.79 -29.07
C SER A 4 46.25 29.45 -28.32
N ARG A 5 45.45 30.31 -28.97
CA ARG A 5 44.31 31.00 -28.31
C ARG A 5 43.20 30.04 -27.88
N ARG A 6 43.01 28.89 -28.56
CA ARG A 6 41.93 27.95 -28.22
C ARG A 6 42.24 27.09 -27.00
N ILE A 7 43.52 26.74 -26.81
CA ILE A 7 43.99 25.95 -25.66
C ILE A 7 44.01 26.80 -24.38
N PHE A 8 44.38 28.08 -24.48
CA PHE A 8 44.32 28.99 -23.33
C PHE A 8 42.90 29.25 -22.84
N PHE A 9 41.91 29.30 -23.75
CA PHE A 9 40.51 29.48 -23.36
C PHE A 9 39.89 28.25 -22.68
N THR A 10 40.25 27.03 -23.10
CA THR A 10 39.72 25.81 -22.50
C THR A 10 40.35 25.52 -21.13
N ILE A 11 41.65 25.76 -20.96
CA ILE A 11 42.33 25.61 -19.66
C ILE A 11 41.81 26.64 -18.64
N SER A 12 41.55 27.88 -19.08
CA SER A 12 40.96 28.91 -18.21
C SER A 12 39.55 28.57 -17.75
N LEU A 13 38.71 27.95 -18.60
CA LEU A 13 37.36 27.54 -18.22
C LEU A 13 37.36 26.36 -17.24
N PHE A 14 38.26 25.39 -17.43
CA PHE A 14 38.40 24.24 -16.53
C PHE A 14 38.94 24.64 -15.16
N LEU A 15 39.93 25.54 -15.09
CA LEU A 15 40.46 26.05 -13.81
C LEU A 15 39.40 26.85 -13.04
N THR A 16 38.54 27.64 -13.70
CA THR A 16 37.44 28.31 -13.02
C THR A 16 36.37 27.35 -12.52
N PHE A 17 36.09 26.27 -13.26
CA PHE A 17 35.11 25.26 -12.84
C PHE A 17 35.58 24.50 -11.59
N TRP A 18 36.88 24.18 -11.50
CA TRP A 18 37.47 23.52 -10.33
C TRP A 18 37.66 24.45 -9.12
N VAL A 19 37.92 25.75 -9.31
CA VAL A 19 37.99 26.72 -8.20
C VAL A 19 36.60 27.03 -7.61
N VAL A 20 35.55 27.05 -8.44
CA VAL A 20 34.17 27.22 -7.98
C VAL A 20 33.68 25.99 -7.20
N THR A 21 34.10 24.77 -7.56
CA THR A 21 33.76 23.57 -6.77
C THR A 21 34.61 23.41 -5.50
N LEU A 22 35.89 23.81 -5.50
CA LEU A 22 36.75 23.72 -4.31
C LEU A 22 36.43 24.79 -3.23
N THR A 23 35.83 25.91 -3.59
CA THR A 23 35.41 26.95 -2.61
C THR A 23 34.01 26.69 -2.03
N PHE A 24 33.18 25.89 -2.69
CA PHE A 24 31.88 25.48 -2.14
C PHE A 24 32.00 24.42 -1.03
N SER A 25 33.15 23.76 -0.90
CA SER A 25 33.35 22.70 0.09
C SER A 25 33.73 23.20 1.49
N ALA A 26 33.96 24.51 1.68
CA ALA A 26 34.48 25.07 2.94
C ALA A 26 33.55 26.12 3.59
N ILE A 27 32.37 26.35 3.04
CA ILE A 27 31.34 27.20 3.65
C ILE A 27 30.06 26.38 3.73
N GLN A 28 30.11 25.28 4.48
CA GLN A 28 28.89 24.81 5.15
C GLN A 28 28.61 25.87 6.22
N PRO A 29 27.53 26.66 6.12
CA PRO A 29 27.12 27.47 7.25
C PRO A 29 26.93 26.52 8.43
N LEU A 30 27.53 26.86 9.57
CA LEU A 30 27.15 26.41 10.90
C LEU A 30 25.70 26.86 11.11
N LEU A 31 24.77 26.26 10.39
CA LEU A 31 23.36 26.35 10.68
C LEU A 31 23.22 25.66 12.04
N PRO A 32 22.61 26.32 13.04
CA PRO A 32 22.18 25.60 14.22
C PRO A 32 21.38 24.41 13.71
N THR A 33 21.68 23.22 14.22
CA THR A 33 20.76 22.09 14.14
C THR A 33 19.45 22.64 14.65
N ALA A 34 18.55 22.97 13.73
CA ALA A 34 17.17 23.13 14.07
C ALA A 34 16.81 21.73 14.53
N THR A 35 16.90 21.50 15.84
CA THR A 35 15.97 20.62 16.50
C THR A 35 14.63 21.22 16.15
N VAL A 36 14.10 20.83 14.99
CA VAL A 36 12.68 20.58 14.91
C VAL A 36 12.50 19.65 16.09
N LEU A 37 12.02 20.22 17.20
CA LEU A 37 11.18 19.44 18.07
C LEU A 37 10.17 18.92 17.08
N ASP A 38 10.33 17.66 16.68
CA ASP A 38 9.27 16.86 16.13
C ASP A 38 8.21 16.91 17.23
N ILE A 39 7.47 18.01 17.26
CA ILE A 39 6.09 17.99 17.61
C ILE A 39 5.57 17.10 16.49
N GLU A 40 5.60 15.79 16.74
CA GLU A 40 4.53 14.91 16.33
C GLU A 40 3.29 15.72 16.68
N ALA A 41 2.82 16.48 15.69
CA ALA A 41 1.44 16.86 15.64
C ALA A 41 0.80 15.49 15.66
N ASP A 42 0.38 15.09 16.86
CA ASP A 42 -0.40 13.89 17.10
C ASP A 42 -1.61 14.12 16.20
N GLU A 43 -1.50 13.62 14.97
CA GLU A 43 -2.56 13.68 13.96
C GLU A 43 -3.79 13.25 14.74
N PRO A 44 -4.81 14.12 14.87
CA PRO A 44 -5.86 13.90 15.83
C PRO A 44 -6.34 12.47 15.64
N PHE A 45 -6.21 11.64 16.68
CA PHE A 45 -6.65 10.25 16.63
C PHE A 45 -8.15 10.30 16.38
N ILE A 46 -8.54 10.27 15.10
CA ILE A 46 -9.94 10.15 14.71
C ILE A 46 -10.24 8.70 15.03
N PRO A 47 -11.00 8.42 16.10
CA PRO A 47 -11.34 7.04 16.41
C PRO A 47 -12.02 6.48 15.16
N THR A 48 -11.46 5.40 14.62
CA THR A 48 -12.15 4.67 13.56
C THR A 48 -13.56 4.37 14.09
N PRO A 49 -14.62 4.70 13.33
CA PRO A 49 -15.97 4.54 13.82
C PRO A 49 -16.14 3.10 14.27
N ASP A 50 -16.50 2.91 15.55
CA ASP A 50 -16.71 1.58 16.14
C ASP A 50 -17.71 0.82 15.28
N ARG A 51 -17.24 -0.25 14.63
CA ARG A 51 -18.04 -1.02 13.69
C ARG A 51 -18.82 -2.08 14.45
N THR A 52 -20.14 -1.98 14.37
CA THR A 52 -21.00 -3.09 14.77
C THR A 52 -21.07 -4.10 13.62
N PHE A 53 -20.41 -5.24 13.79
CA PHE A 53 -20.50 -6.34 12.86
C PHE A 53 -21.80 -7.12 13.05
N LEU A 54 -22.45 -7.43 11.93
CA LEU A 54 -23.63 -8.28 11.90
C LEU A 54 -23.22 -9.76 12.04
N PRO A 55 -24.08 -10.60 12.63
CA PRO A 55 -23.83 -12.03 12.64
C PRO A 55 -23.92 -12.63 11.23
N ILE A 56 -23.18 -13.71 11.01
CA ILE A 56 -23.31 -14.60 9.85
C ILE A 56 -24.76 -15.09 9.77
N THR A 57 -25.36 -15.03 8.58
CA THR A 57 -26.78 -15.33 8.38
C THR A 57 -27.08 -15.81 6.97
N ASP A 58 -28.02 -16.74 6.81
CA ASP A 58 -28.46 -17.27 5.52
C ASP A 58 -29.19 -16.23 4.64
N ALA A 59 -29.53 -15.05 5.19
CA ALA A 59 -30.07 -13.94 4.42
C ALA A 59 -29.05 -13.29 3.45
N VAL A 60 -27.75 -13.51 3.69
CA VAL A 60 -26.68 -13.04 2.80
C VAL A 60 -26.44 -14.07 1.70
N THR A 61 -26.77 -13.68 0.47
CA THR A 61 -26.59 -14.50 -0.72
C THR A 61 -25.34 -14.08 -1.49
N ALA A 62 -24.92 -14.94 -2.41
CA ALA A 62 -23.82 -14.67 -3.32
C ALA A 62 -23.95 -13.35 -4.12
N GLU A 63 -25.18 -12.91 -4.38
CA GLU A 63 -25.53 -11.77 -5.24
C GLU A 63 -25.54 -10.44 -4.48
N ASN A 64 -25.93 -10.47 -3.21
CA ASN A 64 -26.00 -9.28 -2.36
C ASN A 64 -24.80 -9.13 -1.42
N MET A 65 -23.82 -10.04 -1.49
CA MET A 65 -22.57 -9.98 -0.74
C MET A 65 -21.45 -9.36 -1.56
N TRP A 66 -20.93 -8.26 -1.05
CA TRP A 66 -19.92 -7.38 -1.64
C TRP A 66 -18.75 -7.24 -0.68
N THR A 67 -17.68 -6.65 -1.19
CA THR A 67 -16.49 -6.30 -0.42
C THR A 67 -15.86 -5.05 -1.05
N TYR A 68 -14.68 -4.69 -0.58
CA TYR A 68 -13.94 -3.56 -1.07
C TYR A 68 -12.60 -4.03 -1.64
N GLU A 69 -12.26 -3.48 -2.79
CA GLU A 69 -10.91 -3.50 -3.33
C GLU A 69 -10.57 -2.03 -3.55
N CYS A 70 -9.65 -1.51 -2.75
CA CYS A 70 -9.36 -0.08 -2.72
C CYS A 70 -10.60 0.77 -2.39
N GLU A 71 -10.87 1.83 -3.16
CA GLU A 71 -12.07 2.66 -3.05
C GLU A 71 -13.32 2.06 -3.74
N PHE A 72 -13.23 0.85 -4.31
CA PHE A 72 -14.31 0.28 -5.11
C PHE A 72 -15.09 -0.82 -4.37
N LYS A 73 -16.42 -0.77 -4.51
CA LYS A 73 -17.31 -1.89 -4.13
C LYS A 73 -17.23 -2.98 -5.20
N VAL A 74 -16.83 -4.19 -4.81
CA VAL A 74 -16.61 -5.30 -5.75
C VAL A 74 -17.20 -6.62 -5.24
N GLN A 75 -17.43 -7.56 -6.15
CA GLN A 75 -17.79 -8.95 -5.81
C GLN A 75 -16.71 -9.89 -6.32
N ARG A 76 -16.28 -10.83 -5.46
CA ARG A 76 -15.29 -11.87 -5.78
C ARG A 76 -14.02 -11.33 -6.45
N PRO A 77 -13.35 -10.31 -5.88
CA PRO A 77 -12.15 -9.76 -6.49
C PRO A 77 -11.06 -10.83 -6.57
N THR A 78 -10.21 -10.74 -7.59
CA THR A 78 -9.08 -11.66 -7.78
C THR A 78 -7.79 -11.16 -7.16
N THR A 79 -7.80 -9.90 -6.68
CA THR A 79 -6.70 -9.24 -6.00
C THR A 79 -7.22 -8.53 -4.77
N MET A 80 -6.39 -8.43 -3.74
CA MET A 80 -6.63 -7.66 -2.52
C MET A 80 -5.33 -7.01 -2.09
N THR A 81 -5.40 -5.77 -1.64
CA THR A 81 -4.26 -5.05 -1.06
C THR A 81 -4.75 -4.13 0.06
N SER A 82 -3.88 -3.85 1.01
CA SER A 82 -4.09 -2.79 2.00
C SER A 82 -3.69 -1.41 1.49
N ALA A 83 -3.08 -1.26 0.31
CA ALA A 83 -2.63 0.02 -0.21
C ALA A 83 -2.78 0.10 -1.74
N CYS A 84 -3.45 1.13 -2.23
CA CYS A 84 -3.92 1.19 -3.62
C CYS A 84 -2.96 1.85 -4.61
N ALA A 85 -1.95 2.55 -4.11
CA ALA A 85 -1.09 3.36 -4.96
C ALA A 85 0.04 2.55 -5.62
N ASP A 86 0.62 1.59 -4.91
CA ASP A 86 1.90 0.97 -5.25
C ASP A 86 1.83 -0.55 -5.41
N PHE A 87 0.81 -1.23 -4.83
CA PHE A 87 0.67 -2.69 -4.84
C PHE A 87 1.95 -3.43 -4.40
N GLY A 88 2.81 -2.78 -3.62
CA GLY A 88 4.07 -3.35 -3.12
C GLY A 88 3.84 -4.54 -2.18
N GLU A 89 2.65 -4.64 -1.60
CA GLU A 89 2.16 -5.80 -0.85
C GLU A 89 0.71 -6.10 -1.28
N GLN A 90 0.46 -7.31 -1.75
CA GLN A 90 -0.86 -7.72 -2.23
C GLN A 90 -1.08 -9.23 -2.09
N VAL A 91 -2.34 -9.65 -2.18
CA VAL A 91 -2.71 -11.03 -2.46
C VAL A 91 -3.44 -11.06 -3.79
N HIS A 92 -2.91 -11.80 -4.77
CA HIS A 92 -3.47 -11.89 -6.12
C HIS A 92 -3.81 -13.35 -6.48
N SER A 93 -4.34 -13.54 -7.69
CA SER A 93 -4.76 -14.85 -8.19
C SER A 93 -5.76 -15.56 -7.28
N ILE A 94 -6.61 -14.77 -6.60
CA ILE A 94 -7.55 -15.30 -5.62
C ILE A 94 -8.62 -16.14 -6.31
N LYS A 95 -8.84 -17.34 -5.76
CA LYS A 95 -9.88 -18.27 -6.16
C LYS A 95 -10.79 -18.54 -4.97
N TRP A 96 -12.01 -18.04 -5.05
CA TRP A 96 -13.04 -18.20 -4.03
C TRP A 96 -13.71 -19.56 -4.14
N THR A 97 -13.77 -20.30 -3.02
CA THR A 97 -14.51 -21.56 -2.89
C THR A 97 -15.81 -21.39 -2.11
N VAL A 98 -15.90 -20.34 -1.28
CA VAL A 98 -17.11 -19.95 -0.55
C VAL A 98 -17.35 -18.46 -0.76
N TRP A 99 -18.61 -18.07 -1.02
CA TRP A 99 -19.03 -16.67 -1.12
C TRP A 99 -20.51 -16.55 -0.77
N GLU A 100 -20.85 -16.71 0.51
CA GLU A 100 -22.23 -16.69 1.00
C GLU A 100 -22.26 -16.52 2.53
N LYS A 101 -23.46 -16.28 3.09
CA LYS A 101 -23.73 -16.27 4.53
C LYS A 101 -22.97 -15.24 5.35
N GLY A 102 -22.35 -14.24 4.71
CA GLY A 102 -21.52 -13.24 5.40
C GLY A 102 -20.07 -13.67 5.63
N LYS A 103 -19.56 -14.58 4.80
CA LYS A 103 -18.13 -14.90 4.72
C LYS A 103 -17.72 -15.32 3.31
N ALA A 104 -16.46 -15.12 2.97
CA ALA A 104 -15.86 -15.72 1.79
C ALA A 104 -14.56 -16.43 2.13
N LEU A 105 -14.32 -17.59 1.52
CA LEU A 105 -13.11 -18.39 1.72
C LEU A 105 -12.50 -18.72 0.37
N GLY A 106 -11.17 -18.78 0.32
CA GLY A 106 -10.47 -19.11 -0.90
C GLY A 106 -8.99 -19.37 -0.70
N THR A 107 -8.27 -19.35 -1.81
CA THR A 107 -6.81 -19.41 -1.86
C THR A 107 -6.29 -18.31 -2.78
N GLY A 108 -5.10 -17.79 -2.54
CA GLY A 108 -4.43 -16.85 -3.41
C GLY A 108 -2.91 -16.97 -3.33
N VAL A 109 -2.22 -16.00 -3.88
CA VAL A 109 -0.77 -15.84 -3.80
C VAL A 109 -0.49 -14.52 -3.12
N TYR A 110 0.14 -14.55 -1.95
CA TYR A 110 0.69 -13.37 -1.32
C TYR A 110 1.96 -12.98 -2.05
N SER A 111 2.09 -11.69 -2.38
CA SER A 111 3.18 -11.13 -3.16
C SER A 111 3.66 -9.86 -2.47
N LYS A 112 4.98 -9.74 -2.35
CA LYS A 112 5.63 -8.56 -1.76
C LYS A 112 6.88 -8.20 -2.53
N ASN A 113 7.02 -6.92 -2.86
CA ASN A 113 8.23 -6.34 -3.43
C ASN A 113 9.17 -5.91 -2.29
N ASP A 114 10.46 -6.25 -2.37
CA ASP A 114 11.47 -5.76 -1.42
C ASP A 114 11.80 -4.28 -1.60
N CYS A 115 11.46 -3.71 -2.77
CA CYS A 115 11.74 -2.32 -3.15
C CYS A 115 13.22 -1.94 -2.98
N ASP A 116 14.16 -2.87 -3.22
CA ASP A 116 15.60 -2.60 -3.20
C ASP A 116 16.17 -2.65 -4.64
N PRO A 117 16.66 -1.53 -5.22
CA PRO A 117 16.88 -0.21 -4.61
C PRO A 117 15.65 0.71 -4.60
N ASP A 118 14.63 0.40 -5.40
CA ASP A 118 13.34 1.09 -5.42
C ASP A 118 12.23 0.11 -5.85
N CYS A 119 10.96 0.52 -5.72
CA CYS A 119 9.83 -0.37 -6.01
C CYS A 119 9.61 -0.66 -7.51
N ALA A 120 10.23 0.08 -8.42
CA ALA A 120 10.15 -0.21 -9.85
C ALA A 120 11.14 -1.32 -10.25
N ASP A 121 12.33 -1.32 -9.63
CA ASP A 121 13.41 -2.26 -9.93
C ASP A 121 13.61 -3.39 -8.89
N GLY A 122 12.84 -3.37 -7.80
CA GLY A 122 12.91 -4.36 -6.72
C GLY A 122 12.46 -5.77 -7.11
N THR A 123 12.72 -6.74 -6.22
CA THR A 123 12.37 -8.15 -6.41
C THR A 123 11.04 -8.50 -5.77
N ILE A 124 10.19 -9.18 -6.53
CA ILE A 124 8.91 -9.71 -6.04
C ILE A 124 9.10 -11.11 -5.49
N TYR A 125 8.65 -11.32 -4.25
CA TYR A 125 8.62 -12.61 -3.58
C TYR A 125 7.18 -13.06 -3.36
N GLU A 126 6.90 -14.34 -3.62
CA GLU A 126 5.56 -14.89 -3.61
C GLU A 126 5.43 -16.15 -2.76
N THR A 127 4.27 -16.33 -2.14
CA THR A 127 3.91 -17.60 -1.48
C THR A 127 2.41 -17.88 -1.55
N PRO A 128 1.97 -19.15 -1.71
CA PRO A 128 0.56 -19.50 -1.65
C PRO A 128 -0.04 -19.26 -0.27
N VAL A 129 -1.26 -18.72 -0.23
CA VAL A 129 -2.00 -18.44 1.01
C VAL A 129 -3.45 -18.93 0.95
N LYS A 130 -3.99 -19.27 2.12
CA LYS A 130 -5.44 -19.35 2.32
C LYS A 130 -5.95 -17.95 2.65
N VAL A 131 -7.14 -17.62 2.17
CA VAL A 131 -7.74 -16.29 2.38
C VAL A 131 -9.16 -16.39 2.93
N GLU A 132 -9.54 -15.39 3.71
CA GLU A 132 -10.90 -15.21 4.22
C GLU A 132 -11.31 -13.75 4.15
N LEU A 133 -12.57 -13.53 3.80
CA LEU A 133 -13.28 -12.27 4.04
C LEU A 133 -14.36 -12.50 5.09
N ARG A 134 -14.40 -11.61 6.08
CA ARG A 134 -15.33 -11.66 7.21
C ARG A 134 -15.73 -10.25 7.67
N ASP A 135 -16.38 -10.21 8.82
CA ASP A 135 -16.83 -9.00 9.50
C ASP A 135 -17.87 -8.24 8.67
N LEU A 136 -19.10 -8.73 8.75
CA LEU A 136 -20.24 -8.32 7.93
C LEU A 136 -20.80 -6.97 8.36
N THR A 137 -20.97 -6.04 7.43
CA THR A 137 -21.78 -4.81 7.61
C THR A 137 -22.89 -4.77 6.56
N ARG A 138 -23.82 -3.83 6.69
CA ARG A 138 -24.93 -3.64 5.76
C ARG A 138 -25.09 -2.17 5.40
N ASP A 139 -25.23 -1.90 4.12
CA ASP A 139 -25.62 -0.60 3.58
C ASP A 139 -26.74 -0.80 2.55
N GLY A 140 -27.91 -0.21 2.84
CA GLY A 140 -29.14 -0.47 2.12
C GLY A 140 -29.45 -1.97 2.02
N ASN A 141 -29.54 -2.49 0.80
CA ASN A 141 -29.81 -3.90 0.51
C ASN A 141 -28.55 -4.74 0.24
N LYS A 142 -27.36 -4.14 0.34
CA LYS A 142 -26.08 -4.81 0.13
C LYS A 142 -25.43 -5.14 1.47
N TYR A 143 -24.72 -6.25 1.49
CA TYR A 143 -23.91 -6.70 2.61
C TYR A 143 -22.43 -6.61 2.23
N PHE A 144 -21.59 -6.14 3.15
CA PHE A 144 -20.17 -5.92 2.90
C PHE A 144 -19.31 -6.72 3.86
N LEU A 145 -18.29 -7.39 3.34
CA LEU A 145 -17.21 -7.97 4.11
C LEU A 145 -16.06 -6.96 4.20
N ASN A 146 -15.59 -6.71 5.40
CA ASN A 146 -14.74 -5.55 5.72
C ASN A 146 -13.31 -5.94 6.08
N THR A 147 -13.09 -7.18 6.49
CA THR A 147 -11.78 -7.67 6.93
C THR A 147 -11.33 -8.79 6.02
N PHE A 148 -10.16 -8.61 5.41
CA PHE A 148 -9.47 -9.62 4.61
C PHE A 148 -8.33 -10.22 5.42
N THR A 149 -8.33 -11.54 5.61
CA THR A 149 -7.22 -12.25 6.25
C THR A 149 -6.57 -13.21 5.28
N PHE A 150 -5.29 -13.46 5.49
CA PHE A 150 -4.51 -14.40 4.71
C PHE A 150 -3.50 -15.11 5.60
N ALA A 151 -3.23 -16.37 5.29
CA ALA A 151 -2.25 -17.16 6.02
C ALA A 151 -1.49 -18.08 5.06
N SER A 152 -0.18 -18.13 5.22
CA SER A 152 0.69 -19.12 4.58
C SER A 152 0.42 -20.51 5.13
N LYS A 153 1.18 -21.49 4.64
CA LYS A 153 1.18 -22.82 5.22
C LYS A 153 1.74 -22.78 6.65
N ILE A 154 1.15 -23.60 7.53
CA ILE A 154 1.55 -23.68 8.94
C ILE A 154 3.06 -23.94 9.03
N GLY A 155 3.76 -23.09 9.79
CA GLY A 155 5.21 -23.19 10.02
C GLY A 155 6.07 -22.50 8.96
N GLU A 156 5.47 -21.79 8.01
CA GLU A 156 6.19 -21.00 6.99
C GLU A 156 5.85 -19.52 7.16
N ASP A 157 6.86 -18.66 7.24
CA ASP A 157 6.65 -17.22 7.26
C ASP A 157 6.24 -16.70 5.88
N LEU A 158 5.61 -15.52 5.86
CA LEU A 158 5.40 -14.79 4.61
C LEU A 158 6.74 -14.18 4.15
N PRO A 159 6.91 -13.91 2.85
CA PRO A 159 8.10 -13.26 2.32
C PRO A 159 8.53 -11.99 3.07
N GLU A 160 9.80 -11.63 2.96
CA GLU A 160 10.36 -10.42 3.59
C GLU A 160 10.19 -10.36 5.11
N GLY A 161 10.37 -11.51 5.78
CA GLY A 161 10.33 -11.61 7.25
C GLY A 161 8.96 -11.31 7.87
N ARG A 162 7.89 -11.42 7.07
CA ARG A 162 6.53 -11.14 7.50
C ARG A 162 5.97 -12.32 8.29
N ALA A 163 5.13 -12.02 9.28
CA ALA A 163 4.43 -13.03 10.06
C ALA A 163 3.67 -14.00 9.14
N PRO A 164 3.45 -15.26 9.53
CA PRO A 164 2.82 -16.29 8.69
C PRO A 164 1.35 -15.99 8.33
N ASN A 165 0.77 -14.93 8.87
CA ASN A 165 -0.57 -14.47 8.57
C ASN A 165 -0.69 -12.96 8.70
N GLY A 166 -1.72 -12.40 8.06
CA GLY A 166 -2.07 -10.99 8.13
C GLY A 166 -3.57 -10.76 8.10
N SER A 167 -3.96 -9.54 8.47
CA SER A 167 -5.34 -9.06 8.47
C SER A 167 -5.35 -7.61 8.02
N TRP A 168 -6.16 -7.31 7.01
CA TRP A 168 -6.35 -5.96 6.47
C TRP A 168 -7.79 -5.52 6.63
N ASP A 169 -7.97 -4.28 7.06
CA ASP A 169 -9.24 -3.59 6.97
C ASP A 169 -9.40 -2.98 5.57
N ILE A 170 -9.84 -3.80 4.62
CA ILE A 170 -10.01 -3.39 3.22
C ILE A 170 -11.07 -2.32 3.01
N SER A 171 -11.89 -2.05 4.04
CA SER A 171 -12.94 -1.03 4.00
C SER A 171 -12.50 0.32 4.55
N GLU A 172 -11.27 0.42 5.06
CA GLU A 172 -10.69 1.65 5.60
C GLU A 172 -10.62 2.76 4.54
N PHE A 173 -10.02 2.47 3.39
CA PHE A 173 -9.85 3.43 2.29
C PHE A 173 -11.17 3.95 1.75
N TYR A 174 -12.13 3.05 1.53
CA TYR A 174 -13.49 3.43 1.17
C TYR A 174 -13.97 4.50 2.17
N ARG A 175 -14.04 4.20 3.48
CA ARG A 175 -14.56 5.16 4.47
C ARG A 175 -13.80 6.49 4.56
N MET A 176 -12.50 6.52 4.28
CA MET A 176 -11.70 7.74 4.33
C MET A 176 -11.93 8.67 3.13
N VAL A 177 -12.50 8.15 2.04
CA VAL A 177 -12.77 8.93 0.81
C VAL A 177 -14.27 8.92 0.48
N PRO A 178 -15.11 9.55 1.34
CA PRO A 178 -16.56 9.50 1.17
C PRO A 178 -17.06 10.20 -0.09
N GLU A 179 -16.28 11.13 -0.64
CA GLU A 179 -16.59 11.83 -1.90
C GLU A 179 -16.62 10.87 -3.11
N MET A 180 -16.03 9.68 -3.01
CA MET A 180 -16.01 8.65 -4.05
C MET A 180 -17.13 7.59 -3.88
N HIS A 181 -18.04 7.77 -2.90
CA HIS A 181 -19.11 6.81 -2.60
C HIS A 181 -20.37 6.96 -3.44
N GLU A 182 -20.46 8.02 -4.24
CA GLU A 182 -21.60 8.24 -5.12
C GLU A 182 -21.51 7.31 -6.33
N ASP A 183 -22.23 6.19 -6.21
CA ASP A 183 -22.81 5.48 -7.34
C ASP A 183 -23.64 6.51 -8.15
N ASN A 184 -23.02 7.18 -9.13
CA ASN A 184 -23.72 8.04 -10.09
C ASN A 184 -24.79 7.18 -10.79
N PRO A 185 -26.09 7.53 -10.71
CA PRO A 185 -27.18 6.73 -11.26
C PRO A 185 -27.05 6.46 -12.77
#